data_AF-A0A535KHR1-F1
#
_entry.id   AF-A0A535KHR1-F1
#
_cell.length_a   1.000
_cell.length_b   1.000
_cell.length_c   1.000
_cell.angle_alpha   90.00
_cell.angle_beta   90.00
_cell.angle_gamma   90.00
#
_symmetry.space_group_name_H-M   'P 1'
#
loop_
_entity.id
_entity.type
_entity.pdbx_description
1 polymer ?
#
loop_
_entity_poly.entity_id
_entity_poly.type
_entity_poly.pdbx_seq_one_letter_code
_entity_poly.pdbx_strand_id
1 'polypeptide(L)'
;MEIRQALLWSGLLLGSQATDTLTTALDRAQGALELMPVSAQVLEVGGVALFWVIKLLIVASAAAALLAAAGKVRQEHRLSRITFRASLVAVQAVTILLAATSLSNLALLSSIQG
;
A
#
# COMPACT_ATOMS: atom_id res chain seq x y z
N MET A 1 7.06 -4.60 -21.36
CA MET A 1 7.56 -5.02 -20.03
C MET A 1 6.89 -4.22 -18.91
N GLU A 2 6.66 -2.95 -19.16
CA GLU A 2 6.13 -1.89 -18.30
C GLU A 2 4.76 -2.25 -17.70
N ILE A 3 3.81 -2.69 -18.52
CA ILE A 3 2.47 -3.11 -18.04
C ILE A 3 2.57 -4.28 -17.07
N ARG A 4 3.42 -5.28 -17.36
CA ARG A 4 3.63 -6.42 -16.46
C ARG A 4 4.24 -5.97 -15.12
N GLN A 5 5.19 -5.05 -15.15
CA GLN A 5 5.76 -4.47 -13.93
C GLN A 5 4.72 -3.65 -13.15
N ALA A 6 3.91 -2.84 -13.84
CA ALA A 6 2.83 -2.08 -13.23
C ALA A 6 1.83 -3.00 -12.52
N LEU A 7 1.38 -4.06 -13.19
CA LEU A 7 0.45 -5.04 -12.60
C LEU A 7 1.07 -5.78 -11.42
N LEU A 8 2.31 -6.25 -11.55
CA LEU A 8 3.02 -6.96 -10.48
C LEU A 8 3.14 -6.09 -9.22
N TRP A 9 3.66 -4.87 -9.37
CA TRP A 9 3.90 -4.00 -8.22
C TRP A 9 2.63 -3.40 -7.64
N SER A 10 1.59 -3.18 -8.45
CA SER A 10 0.27 -2.82 -7.93
C SER A 10 -0.36 -3.96 -7.13
N GLY A 11 -0.20 -5.21 -7.59
CA GLY A 11 -0.66 -6.38 -6.85
C GLY A 11 0.09 -6.59 -5.53
N LEU A 12 1.41 -6.41 -5.53
CA LEU A 12 2.21 -6.45 -4.30
C LEU A 12 1.82 -5.33 -3.33
N LEU A 13 1.62 -4.11 -3.83
CA LEU A 13 1.14 -3.00 -3.01
C LEU A 13 -0.23 -3.30 -2.40
N LEU A 14 -1.17 -3.84 -3.18
CA LEU A 14 -2.48 -4.28 -2.68
C LEU A 14 -2.34 -5.30 -1.56
N GLY A 15 -1.50 -6.32 -1.76
CA GLY A 15 -1.22 -7.35 -0.76
C GLY A 15 -0.66 -6.75 0.53
N SER A 16 0.33 -5.85 0.44
CA SER A 16 0.88 -5.17 1.62
C SER A 16 -0.17 -4.33 2.37
N GLN A 17 -1.02 -3.60 1.64
CA GLN A 17 -2.10 -2.81 2.24
C GLN A 17 -3.15 -3.69 2.93
N ALA A 18 -3.44 -4.87 2.36
CA ALA A 18 -4.34 -5.85 2.95
C ALA A 18 -3.77 -6.43 4.25
N THR A 19 -2.50 -6.87 4.23
CA THR A 19 -1.81 -7.39 5.42
C THR A 19 -1.79 -6.36 6.55
N ASP A 20 -1.41 -5.12 6.25
CA ASP A 20 -1.39 -4.03 7.24
C ASP A 20 -2.78 -3.77 7.83
N THR A 21 -3.83 -3.79 7.00
CA THR A 21 -5.21 -3.63 7.47
C THR A 21 -5.65 -4.78 8.38
N LEU A 22 -5.26 -6.00 8.06
CA LEU A 22 -5.55 -7.17 8.88
C LEU A 22 -4.81 -7.12 10.21
N THR A 23 -3.53 -6.76 10.22
CA THR A 23 -2.75 -6.62 11.46
C THR A 23 -3.33 -5.52 12.34
N THR A 24 -3.67 -4.34 11.80
CA THR A 24 -4.33 -3.26 12.55
C THR A 24 -5.68 -3.71 13.12
N ALA A 25 -6.47 -4.47 12.36
CA ALA A 25 -7.75 -4.98 12.84
C ALA A 25 -7.58 -5.98 13.99
N LEU A 26 -6.58 -6.86 13.91
CA LEU A 26 -6.22 -7.81 14.97
C LEU A 26 -5.71 -7.10 16.21
N ASP A 27 -4.77 -6.17 16.06
CA ASP A 27 -4.21 -5.37 17.16
C ASP A 27 -5.33 -4.63 17.90
N ARG A 28 -6.25 -4.00 17.16
CA ARG A 28 -7.39 -3.30 17.74
C ARG A 28 -8.37 -4.24 18.43
N ALA A 29 -8.62 -5.42 17.88
CA ALA A 29 -9.47 -6.44 18.52
C ALA A 29 -8.85 -6.95 19.85
N GLN A 30 -7.54 -6.85 20.00
CA GLN A 30 -6.79 -7.18 21.22
C GLN A 30 -6.62 -5.97 22.18
N GLY A 31 -7.24 -4.83 21.86
CA GLY A 31 -7.22 -3.64 22.71
C GLY A 31 -6.04 -2.69 22.47
N ALA A 32 -5.24 -2.89 21.43
CA ALA A 32 -4.18 -1.96 21.06
C ALA A 32 -4.74 -0.65 20.48
N LEU A 33 -4.00 0.44 20.69
CA LEU A 33 -4.34 1.75 20.14
C LEU A 33 -3.50 2.03 18.88
N GLU A 34 -4.16 2.57 17.86
CA GLU A 34 -3.49 3.07 16.65
C GLU A 34 -2.78 4.40 17.00
N LEU A 35 -1.46 4.42 16.92
CA LEU A 35 -0.64 5.56 17.33
C LEU A 35 -0.54 6.66 16.28
N MET A 36 -0.86 6.35 15.02
CA MET A 36 -0.84 7.32 13.93
C MET A 36 -2.14 8.16 13.94
N PRO A 37 -2.08 9.50 14.13
CA PRO A 37 -3.28 10.31 14.37
C PRO A 37 -4.34 10.22 13.26
N VAL A 38 -3.90 10.18 12.00
CA VAL A 38 -4.81 10.13 10.84
C VAL A 38 -5.50 8.76 10.73
N SER A 39 -4.77 7.66 10.85
CA SER A 39 -5.38 6.32 10.82
C SER A 39 -6.26 6.09 12.04
N ALA A 40 -5.85 6.55 13.22
CA ALA A 40 -6.65 6.50 14.44
C ALA A 40 -8.00 7.19 14.25
N GLN A 41 -8.00 8.42 13.71
CA GLN A 41 -9.23 9.18 13.43
C GLN A 41 -10.13 8.45 12.42
N VAL A 42 -9.56 7.91 11.35
CA VAL A 42 -10.31 7.13 10.35
C VAL A 42 -10.94 5.89 10.97
N LEU A 43 -10.20 5.15 11.79
CA LEU A 43 -10.67 3.96 12.49
C LEU A 43 -11.72 4.28 13.55
N GLU A 44 -11.63 5.44 14.20
CA GLU A 44 -12.63 5.91 15.16
C GLU A 44 -13.95 6.27 14.47
N VAL A 45 -13.90 6.96 13.33
CA VAL A 45 -15.10 7.41 12.61
C VAL A 45 -15.79 6.29 11.84
N GLY A 46 -15.03 5.42 11.17
CA GLY A 46 -15.60 4.43 10.22
C GLY A 46 -15.07 3.01 10.37
N GLY A 47 -14.28 2.74 11.41
CA GLY A 47 -13.73 1.41 11.67
C GLY A 47 -12.80 0.89 10.58
N VAL A 48 -12.55 -0.42 10.64
CA VAL A 48 -11.66 -1.12 9.70
C VAL A 48 -12.17 -1.06 8.26
N ALA A 49 -13.50 -1.02 8.05
CA ALA A 49 -14.09 -0.96 6.72
C ALA A 49 -13.75 0.34 5.98
N LEU A 50 -13.93 1.51 6.63
CA LEU A 50 -13.56 2.79 6.04
C LEU A 50 -12.04 2.88 5.80
N PHE A 51 -11.26 2.42 6.78
CA PHE A 51 -9.80 2.35 6.66
C PHE A 51 -9.36 1.53 5.43
N TRP A 52 -9.98 0.37 5.22
CA TRP A 52 -9.73 -0.48 4.07
C TRP A 52 -10.09 0.20 2.74
N VAL A 53 -11.26 0.85 2.67
CA VAL A 53 -11.70 1.55 1.45
C VAL A 53 -10.73 2.67 1.08
N ILE A 54 -10.28 3.47 2.05
CA ILE A 54 -9.29 4.54 1.79
C ILE A 54 -8.01 3.95 1.22
N LYS A 55 -7.50 2.86 1.79
CA LYS A 55 -6.32 2.17 1.27
C LYS A 55 -6.53 1.63 -0.15
N LEU A 56 -7.70 1.06 -0.43
CA LEU A 56 -8.04 0.61 -1.79
C LEU A 56 -8.02 1.76 -2.80
N LEU A 57 -8.51 2.94 -2.43
CA LEU A 57 -8.45 4.13 -3.29
C LEU A 57 -6.99 4.57 -3.55
N ILE A 58 -6.14 4.51 -2.54
CA ILE A 58 -4.69 4.79 -2.69
C ILE A 58 -4.06 3.79 -3.66
N VAL A 59 -4.28 2.48 -3.47
CA VAL A 59 -3.75 1.44 -4.36
C VAL A 59 -4.26 1.63 -5.79
N ALA A 60 -5.56 1.85 -5.96
CA ALA A 60 -6.18 2.06 -7.27
C ALA A 60 -5.59 3.29 -7.98
N SER A 61 -5.38 4.39 -7.25
CA SER A 61 -4.77 5.61 -7.81
C SER A 61 -3.32 5.38 -8.26
N ALA A 62 -2.52 4.67 -7.47
CA ALA A 62 -1.14 4.34 -7.81
C ALA A 62 -1.06 3.40 -9.02
N ALA A 63 -1.95 2.38 -9.07
CA ALA A 63 -2.07 1.46 -10.18
C ALA A 63 -2.48 2.19 -11.47
N ALA A 64 -3.48 3.07 -11.40
CA ALA A 64 -3.93 3.88 -12.52
C ALA A 64 -2.81 4.78 -13.05
N ALA A 65 -2.05 5.44 -12.16
CA ALA A 65 -0.91 6.27 -12.55
C ALA A 65 0.19 5.45 -13.24
N LEU A 66 0.54 4.27 -12.71
CA LEU A 66 1.51 3.36 -13.33
C LEU A 66 1.06 2.86 -14.71
N LEU A 67 -0.21 2.46 -14.84
CA LEU A 67 -0.78 1.96 -16.09
C LEU A 67 -0.86 3.08 -17.13
N ALA A 68 -1.27 4.29 -16.74
CA ALA A 68 -1.28 5.45 -17.62
C ALA A 68 0.14 5.80 -18.11
N ALA A 69 1.12 5.80 -17.21
CA ALA A 69 2.52 6.03 -17.57
C ALA A 69 3.06 4.92 -18.51
N ALA A 70 2.76 3.65 -18.22
CA ALA A 70 3.13 2.52 -19.07
C ALA A 70 2.48 2.60 -20.46
N GLY A 71 1.23 3.06 -20.55
CA GLY A 71 0.52 3.30 -21.79
C GLY A 71 1.20 4.39 -22.64
N LYS A 72 1.58 5.51 -22.02
CA LYS A 72 2.27 6.61 -22.70
C LYS A 72 3.69 6.27 -23.16
N VAL A 73 4.41 5.37 -22.47
CA VAL A 73 5.72 4.87 -22.92
C VAL A 73 5.65 4.20 -24.30
N ARG A 74 4.51 3.60 -24.63
CA ARG A 74 4.31 3.01 -25.96
C ARG A 74 4.14 4.04 -27.08
N GLN A 75 3.76 5.28 -26.74
CA GLN A 75 3.47 6.35 -27.69
C GLN A 75 4.61 7.38 -27.81
N GLU A 76 5.34 7.67 -26.73
CA GLU A 76 6.39 8.70 -26.68
C GLU A 76 7.68 8.20 -26.00
N HIS A 77 8.85 8.66 -26.48
CA HIS A 77 10.09 7.91 -26.26
C HIS A 77 10.88 8.20 -24.98
N ARG A 78 11.05 9.46 -24.52
CA ARG A 78 12.04 9.78 -23.46
C ARG A 78 11.42 10.21 -22.14
N LEU A 79 10.56 11.24 -22.13
CA LEU A 79 9.92 11.73 -20.91
C LEU A 79 8.99 10.67 -20.30
N SER A 80 8.16 10.01 -21.11
CA SER A 80 7.27 8.95 -20.66
C SER A 80 7.99 7.79 -19.96
N ARG A 81 9.21 7.42 -20.41
CA ARG A 81 10.03 6.39 -19.75
C ARG A 81 10.54 6.85 -18.39
N ILE A 82 10.92 8.12 -18.27
CA ILE A 82 11.37 8.69 -17.00
C ILE A 82 10.20 8.70 -16.02
N THR A 83 9.03 9.19 -16.44
CA THR A 83 7.82 9.21 -15.61
C THR A 83 7.45 7.80 -15.16
N PHE A 84 7.41 6.82 -16.07
CA PHE A 84 7.11 5.44 -15.70
C PHE A 84 8.11 4.86 -14.69
N ARG A 85 9.43 5.07 -14.90
CA ARG A 85 10.45 4.59 -13.97
C ARG A 85 10.36 5.26 -12.61
N ALA A 86 10.14 6.57 -12.57
CA ALA A 86 9.98 7.30 -11.32
C ALA A 86 8.76 6.79 -10.54
N SER A 87 7.61 6.65 -11.21
CA SER A 87 6.40 6.07 -10.59
C SER A 87 6.64 4.63 -10.13
N LEU A 88 7.34 3.81 -10.91
CA LEU A 88 7.64 2.43 -10.55
C LEU A 88 8.52 2.36 -9.30
N VAL A 89 9.59 3.15 -9.23
CA VAL A 89 10.48 3.21 -8.07
C VAL A 89 9.73 3.70 -6.83
N ALA A 90 8.85 4.70 -6.98
CA ALA A 90 8.03 5.18 -5.87
C ALA A 90 7.11 4.08 -5.31
N VAL A 91 6.39 3.36 -6.18
CA VAL A 91 5.52 2.24 -5.76
C VAL A 91 6.34 1.12 -5.13
N GLN A 92 7.50 0.79 -5.70
CA GLN A 92 8.42 -0.20 -5.15
C GLN A 92 8.89 0.17 -3.74
N ALA A 93 9.39 1.38 -3.57
CA ALA A 93 9.90 1.87 -2.29
C ALA A 93 8.80 1.84 -1.21
N VAL A 94 7.61 2.35 -1.54
CA VAL A 94 6.45 2.32 -0.63
C VAL A 94 6.07 0.89 -0.27
N THR A 95 5.97 -0.01 -1.27
CA THR A 95 5.61 -1.42 -1.04
C THR A 95 6.62 -2.13 -0.13
N ILE A 96 7.91 -1.88 -0.32
CA ILE A 96 8.99 -2.47 0.48
C ILE A 96 8.93 -1.94 1.92
N LEU A 97 8.76 -0.63 2.09
CA LEU A 97 8.61 -0.02 3.43
C LEU A 97 7.40 -0.57 4.17
N LEU A 98 6.25 -0.68 3.49
CA LEU A 98 5.04 -1.28 4.06
C LEU A 98 5.24 -2.74 4.45
N ALA A 99 5.95 -3.52 3.62
CA ALA A 99 6.26 -4.90 3.96
C ALA A 99 7.13 -4.97 5.23
N ALA A 100 8.14 -4.11 5.34
CA ALA A 100 8.97 -4.02 6.55
C ALA A 100 8.15 -3.62 7.79
N THR A 101 7.29 -2.60 7.68
CA THR A 101 6.39 -2.20 8.78
C THR A 101 5.41 -3.32 9.15
N SER A 102 4.85 -4.04 8.17
CA SER A 102 3.94 -5.17 8.42
C SER A 102 4.66 -6.32 9.14
N LEU A 103 5.92 -6.60 8.76
CA LEU A 103 6.78 -7.56 9.47
C LEU A 103 7.04 -7.12 10.92
N SER A 104 7.31 -5.83 11.15
CA SER A 104 7.46 -5.28 12.50
C SER A 104 6.18 -5.40 13.32
N ASN A 105 5.01 -5.08 12.74
CA ASN A 105 3.71 -5.21 13.41
C ASN A 105 3.43 -6.68 13.77
N LEU A 106 3.72 -7.61 12.87
CA LEU A 106 3.55 -9.04 13.13
C LEU A 106 4.48 -9.55 14.24
N ALA A 107 5.74 -9.09 14.28
CA ALA A 107 6.67 -9.42 15.34
C ALA A 107 6.21 -8.87 16.70
N LEU A 108 5.70 -7.63 16.74
CA LEU A 108 5.11 -7.05 17.94
C LEU A 108 3.90 -7.85 18.41
N LEU A 109 2.98 -8.18 17.50
CA LEU A 109 1.80 -9.00 17.80
C LEU A 109 2.18 -10.36 18.39
N SER A 110 3.20 -11.03 17.83
CA SER A 110 3.71 -12.29 18.38
C SER A 110 4.31 -12.16 19.78
N SER A 111 4.94 -11.02 20.09
CA SER A 111 5.57 -10.78 21.40
C SER A 111 4.57 -10.45 22.50
N ILE A 112 3.36 -10.00 22.14
CA ILE A 112 2.28 -9.70 23.08
C ILE A 112 1.48 -10.99 23.42
N GLN A 113 1.44 -11.96 22.49
CA GLN A 113 0.71 -13.23 22.66
C GLN A 113 1.53 -14.34 23.34
N GLY A 114 2.85 -14.20 23.42
CA GLY A 114 3.76 -15.13 24.10
C GLY A 114 4.09 -14.70 25.52
#